data_AF-A0A1D2J6R7-F1
#
_entry.id   AF-A0A1D2J6R7-F1
#
_cell.length_a   1.000
_cell.length_b   1.000
_cell.length_c   1.000
_cell.angle_alpha   90.00
_cell.angle_beta   90.00
_cell.angle_gamma   90.00
#
_symmetry.space_group_name_H-M   'P 1'
#
loop_
_entity.id
_entity.type
_entity.pdbx_description
1 polymer ?
#
loop_
_entity_poly.entity_id
_entity_poly.type
_entity_poly.pdbx_seq_one_letter_code
_entity_poly.pdbx_strand_id
1 'polypeptide(L)'
;MYRSLSPPAPFRIPPFPKSRPGFAPIITATRYHPLIERQKAFIKQTKASNTSKLDDSHLTQMSLAPLRIVIACDEAGHSYKEILKAHLSSNPLVASVTDVGVPSASDKTAYPHVAVQAAQLVKERRADRALLICGTGLGVAIAANKVPGIRAVTAHDPFSVERAVLSNDAQVLCFGQRVIGIELAKKLAADWLNYRFDSSSASAAKILKFEKGAIVVPFWLI
;
A
#
# COMPACT_ATOMS: atom_id res chain seq x y z
N MET A 1 -20.39 45.11 21.02
CA MET A 1 -19.19 45.08 21.89
C MET A 1 -18.36 43.85 21.53
N TYR A 2 -17.36 44.00 20.65
CA TYR A 2 -16.43 42.90 20.34
C TYR A 2 -15.26 42.93 21.33
N ARG A 3 -15.11 41.85 22.10
CA ARG A 3 -14.04 41.69 23.10
C ARG A 3 -12.79 41.17 22.37
N SER A 4 -11.78 42.02 22.27
CA SER A 4 -10.42 41.67 21.82
C SER A 4 -9.83 40.59 22.73
N LEU A 5 -9.52 39.42 22.19
CA LEU A 5 -8.76 38.38 22.87
C LEU A 5 -7.28 38.52 22.47
N SER A 6 -6.42 38.72 23.46
CA SER A 6 -4.97 38.79 23.28
C SER A 6 -4.39 37.46 22.75
N PRO A 7 -3.33 37.49 21.94
CA PRO A 7 -2.74 36.28 21.38
C PRO A 7 -2.10 35.40 22.48
N PRO A 8 -2.13 34.06 22.34
CA PRO A 8 -1.52 33.16 23.31
C PRO A 8 0.01 33.26 23.27
N ALA A 9 0.64 33.13 24.44
CA ALA A 9 2.09 33.18 24.61
C ALA A 9 2.82 32.06 23.82
N PRO A 10 4.03 32.31 23.30
CA PRO A 10 4.77 31.32 22.53
C PRO A 10 5.18 30.12 23.40
N PHE A 11 4.91 28.92 22.89
CA PHE A 11 5.25 27.64 23.51
C PHE A 11 6.77 27.46 23.56
N ARG A 12 7.36 27.45 24.76
CA ARG A 12 8.79 27.17 24.96
C ARG A 12 9.04 25.66 24.91
N ILE A 13 9.86 25.23 23.95
CA ILE A 13 10.35 23.85 23.85
C ILE A 13 11.39 23.63 24.96
N PRO A 14 11.26 22.61 25.81
CA PRO A 14 12.30 22.28 26.79
C PRO A 14 13.57 21.77 26.09
N PRO A 15 14.77 22.08 26.60
CA PRO A 15 16.02 21.63 25.99
C PRO A 15 16.16 20.10 26.05
N PHE A 16 16.71 19.53 24.97
CA PHE A 16 17.04 18.11 24.88
C PHE A 16 17.93 17.66 26.05
N PRO A 17 17.65 16.51 26.70
CA PRO A 17 18.53 15.99 27.73
C PRO A 17 19.89 15.62 27.12
N LYS A 18 20.96 16.19 27.69
CA LYS A 18 22.35 15.85 27.34
C LYS A 18 22.58 14.36 27.56
N SER A 19 23.23 13.71 26.58
CA SER A 19 23.61 12.30 26.63
C SER A 19 24.36 11.97 27.91
N ARG A 20 23.94 10.91 28.61
CA ARG A 20 24.68 10.37 29.76
C ARG A 20 26.00 9.74 29.26
N PRO A 21 27.15 10.05 29.87
CA PRO A 21 28.40 9.35 29.58
C PRO A 21 28.39 8.00 30.32
N GLY A 22 28.61 6.89 29.61
CA GLY A 22 28.79 5.59 30.29
C GLY A 22 28.35 4.31 29.57
N PHE A 23 28.19 4.28 28.25
CA PHE A 23 28.06 3.01 27.52
C PHE A 23 29.15 2.89 26.45
N ALA A 24 30.16 2.09 26.77
CA ALA A 24 31.20 1.67 25.82
C ALA A 24 30.59 0.68 24.80
N PRO A 25 31.02 0.71 23.52
CA PRO A 25 30.60 -0.28 22.54
C PRO A 25 31.45 -1.54 22.71
N ILE A 26 30.82 -2.65 23.13
CA ILE A 26 31.40 -3.99 23.00
C ILE A 26 30.58 -4.73 21.95
N ILE A 27 30.98 -4.58 20.69
CA ILE A 27 30.72 -5.58 19.65
C ILE A 27 32.00 -5.71 18.84
N THR A 28 32.88 -6.60 19.31
CA THR A 28 34.02 -7.10 18.55
C THR A 28 33.53 -7.90 17.35
N ALA A 29 33.87 -7.43 16.15
CA ALA A 29 33.63 -8.08 14.87
C ALA A 29 34.52 -9.33 14.71
N THR A 30 34.11 -10.50 15.25
CA THR A 30 34.80 -11.77 14.96
C THR A 30 33.96 -12.98 15.37
N ARG A 31 32.81 -13.22 14.72
CA ARG A 31 32.11 -14.53 14.80
C ARG A 31 30.96 -14.69 13.77
N TYR A 32 31.21 -14.43 12.49
CA TYR A 32 30.26 -14.78 11.40
C TYR A 32 30.92 -15.39 10.15
N HIS A 33 32.17 -15.83 10.27
CA HIS A 33 32.95 -16.30 9.12
C HIS A 33 32.75 -17.78 8.68
N PRO A 34 32.38 -18.76 9.54
CA PRO A 34 32.31 -20.16 9.08
C PRO A 34 31.06 -20.54 8.28
N LEU A 35 29.96 -19.78 8.40
CA LEU A 35 28.69 -20.10 7.70
C LEU A 35 28.66 -19.56 6.26
N ILE A 36 29.27 -18.39 6.03
CA ILE A 36 29.38 -17.80 4.70
C ILE A 36 30.33 -18.62 3.82
N GLU A 37 31.44 -19.12 4.36
CA GLU A 37 32.38 -19.94 3.61
C GLU A 37 31.80 -21.33 3.26
N ARG A 38 30.95 -21.91 4.11
CA ARG A 38 30.20 -23.13 3.77
C ARG A 38 29.18 -22.91 2.66
N GLN A 39 28.53 -21.74 2.63
CA GLN A 39 27.57 -21.38 1.60
C GLN A 39 28.27 -21.08 0.26
N LYS A 40 29.42 -20.41 0.29
CA LYS A 40 30.29 -20.22 -0.88
C LYS A 40 30.83 -21.54 -1.42
N ALA A 41 31.24 -22.47 -0.55
CA ALA A 41 31.70 -23.80 -0.95
C ALA A 41 30.59 -24.62 -1.60
N PHE A 42 29.37 -24.58 -1.06
CA PHE A 42 28.19 -25.24 -1.63
C PHE A 42 27.83 -24.68 -3.02
N ILE A 43 27.87 -23.36 -3.18
CA ILE A 43 27.66 -22.68 -4.48
C ILE A 43 28.78 -23.02 -5.48
N LYS A 44 30.03 -23.14 -5.01
CA LYS A 44 31.18 -23.52 -5.86
C LYS A 44 31.08 -24.98 -6.32
N GLN A 45 30.57 -25.88 -5.47
CA GLN A 45 30.35 -27.28 -5.81
C GLN A 45 29.19 -27.48 -6.79
N THR A 46 28.09 -26.75 -6.63
CA THR A 46 26.95 -26.79 -7.57
C THR A 46 27.27 -26.15 -8.92
N LYS A 47 28.15 -25.13 -8.98
CA LYS A 47 28.63 -24.55 -10.23
C LYS A 47 29.61 -25.42 -11.00
N ALA A 48 30.31 -26.36 -10.34
CA ALA A 48 31.29 -27.22 -10.99
C ALA A 48 30.67 -28.42 -11.73
N SER A 49 29.41 -28.78 -11.45
CA SER A 49 28.77 -29.98 -12.03
C SER A 49 27.79 -29.70 -13.17
N ASN A 50 27.65 -28.45 -13.63
CA ASN A 50 26.70 -28.11 -14.69
C ASN A 50 27.26 -27.03 -15.62
N THR A 51 28.30 -27.38 -16.39
CA THR A 51 28.78 -26.57 -17.51
C THR A 51 28.23 -27.12 -18.82
N SER A 52 26.97 -26.81 -19.11
CA SER A 52 26.46 -26.75 -20.48
C SER A 52 25.89 -25.35 -20.69
N LYS A 53 26.54 -24.62 -21.62
CA LYS A 53 26.19 -23.28 -22.12
C LYS A 53 24.74 -22.87 -21.82
N LEU A 54 24.56 -22.03 -20.80
CA LEU A 54 23.34 -21.30 -20.56
C LEU A 54 23.66 -19.82 -20.71
N ASP A 55 22.94 -19.21 -21.63
CA ASP A 55 22.82 -17.79 -21.87
C ASP A 55 22.61 -17.04 -20.54
N ASP A 56 23.57 -16.17 -20.21
CA ASP A 56 23.64 -15.37 -18.98
C ASP A 56 22.67 -14.16 -18.95
N SER A 57 21.70 -14.07 -19.87
CA SER A 57 20.72 -12.96 -19.88
C SER A 57 19.39 -13.26 -19.17
N HIS A 58 19.21 -14.47 -18.61
CA HIS A 58 17.92 -14.93 -18.07
C HIS A 58 17.94 -15.45 -16.62
N LEU A 59 18.91 -15.04 -15.79
CA LEU A 59 18.87 -15.33 -14.35
C LEU A 59 18.59 -14.05 -13.55
N THR A 60 17.44 -14.08 -12.84
CA THR A 60 17.04 -13.23 -11.70
C THR A 60 16.13 -12.01 -11.99
N GLN A 61 14.92 -12.25 -12.52
CA GLN A 61 13.76 -11.60 -11.91
C GLN A 61 13.03 -12.64 -11.07
N MET A 62 12.99 -12.44 -9.76
CA MET A 62 11.98 -13.08 -8.92
C MET A 62 10.63 -12.59 -9.46
N SER A 63 9.96 -13.40 -10.28
CA SER A 63 8.68 -13.03 -10.87
C SER A 63 7.68 -12.83 -9.73
N LEU A 64 7.25 -11.58 -9.51
CA LEU A 64 6.24 -11.27 -8.52
C LEU A 64 4.96 -12.05 -8.83
N ALA A 65 4.33 -12.63 -7.81
CA ALA A 65 3.06 -13.29 -7.99
C ALA A 65 2.00 -12.26 -8.48
N PRO A 66 1.19 -12.62 -9.49
CA PRO A 66 0.14 -11.76 -10.00
C PRO A 66 -0.97 -11.59 -8.96
N LEU A 67 -1.60 -10.41 -8.94
CA LEU A 67 -2.61 -10.02 -7.95
C LEU A 67 -4.01 -10.10 -8.55
N ARG A 68 -4.99 -10.50 -7.73
CA ARG A 68 -6.43 -10.36 -8.04
C ARG A 68 -6.88 -8.98 -7.61
N ILE A 69 -7.38 -8.19 -8.55
CA ILE A 69 -7.74 -6.80 -8.31
C ILE A 69 -9.27 -6.67 -8.37
N VAL A 70 -9.85 -5.95 -7.41
CA VAL A 70 -11.21 -5.43 -7.54
C VAL A 70 -11.14 -3.98 -7.96
N ILE A 71 -11.98 -3.56 -8.90
CA ILE A 71 -12.11 -2.18 -9.32
C ILE A 71 -13.53 -1.68 -9.07
N ALA A 72 -13.66 -0.45 -8.60
CA ALA A 72 -14.96 0.17 -8.36
C ALA A 72 -14.93 1.69 -8.58
N CYS A 73 -16.09 2.28 -8.88
CA CYS A 73 -16.26 3.71 -8.95
C CYS A 73 -17.70 4.15 -8.63
N ASP A 74 -17.86 5.44 -8.32
CA ASP A 74 -19.16 6.11 -8.50
C ASP A 74 -19.27 6.64 -9.94
N GLU A 75 -20.37 7.32 -10.25
CA GLU A 75 -20.60 7.91 -11.57
C GLU A 75 -19.46 8.82 -12.05
N ALA A 76 -18.81 9.55 -11.13
CA ALA A 76 -17.80 10.53 -11.47
C ALA A 76 -16.46 9.87 -11.86
N GLY A 77 -16.28 8.60 -11.50
CA GLY A 77 -15.08 7.80 -11.81
C GLY A 77 -15.25 6.82 -12.96
N HIS A 78 -16.43 6.71 -13.58
CA HIS A 78 -16.77 5.65 -14.54
C HIS A 78 -15.83 5.58 -15.74
N SER A 79 -15.53 6.72 -16.37
CA SER A 79 -14.64 6.78 -17.52
C SER A 79 -13.22 6.30 -17.19
N TYR A 80 -12.66 6.74 -16.05
CA TYR A 80 -11.33 6.31 -15.62
C TYR A 80 -11.33 4.82 -15.23
N LYS A 81 -12.38 4.34 -14.58
CA LYS A 81 -12.53 2.93 -14.21
C LYS A 81 -12.43 2.03 -15.43
N GLU A 82 -13.15 2.32 -16.52
CA GLU A 82 -13.11 1.51 -17.73
C GLU A 82 -11.70 1.47 -18.38
N ILE A 83 -11.04 2.63 -18.46
CA ILE A 83 -9.68 2.73 -19.02
C ILE A 83 -8.67 1.97 -18.13
N LEU A 84 -8.74 2.17 -16.82
CA LEU A 84 -7.84 1.52 -15.86
C LEU A 84 -8.10 0.02 -15.78
N LYS A 85 -9.35 -0.43 -15.88
CA LYS A 85 -9.71 -1.85 -15.98
C LYS A 85 -9.02 -2.49 -17.18
N ALA A 86 -9.13 -1.87 -18.37
CA ALA A 86 -8.46 -2.38 -19.56
C ALA A 86 -6.93 -2.39 -19.40
N HIS A 87 -6.36 -1.34 -18.82
CA HIS A 87 -4.92 -1.24 -18.57
C HIS A 87 -4.41 -2.29 -17.57
N LEU A 88 -5.17 -2.58 -16.51
CA LEU A 88 -4.83 -3.61 -15.53
C LEU A 88 -4.97 -5.01 -16.11
N SER A 89 -6.02 -5.27 -16.89
CA SER A 89 -6.25 -6.58 -17.52
C SER A 89 -5.16 -6.98 -18.52
N SER A 90 -4.40 -6.03 -19.07
CA SER A 90 -3.26 -6.32 -19.94
C SER A 90 -1.91 -6.42 -19.20
N ASN A 91 -1.89 -6.20 -17.89
CA ASN A 91 -0.66 -6.22 -17.09
C ASN A 91 -0.37 -7.66 -16.58
N PRO A 92 0.84 -8.21 -16.79
CA PRO A 92 1.18 -9.57 -16.37
C PRO A 92 1.19 -9.77 -14.84
N LEU A 93 1.23 -8.69 -14.05
CA LEU A 93 1.13 -8.73 -12.59
C LEU A 93 -0.32 -8.75 -12.08
N VAL A 94 -1.31 -8.88 -12.97
CA VAL A 94 -2.73 -8.97 -12.63
C VAL A 94 -3.28 -10.31 -13.08
N ALA A 95 -3.75 -11.12 -12.13
CA ALA A 95 -4.33 -12.43 -12.41
C ALA A 95 -5.78 -12.33 -12.88
N SER A 96 -6.53 -11.39 -12.30
CA SER A 96 -7.93 -11.12 -12.66
C SER A 96 -8.35 -9.73 -12.20
N VAL A 97 -9.34 -9.16 -12.89
CA VAL A 97 -10.00 -7.90 -12.50
C VAL A 97 -11.48 -8.17 -12.28
N THR A 98 -11.96 -7.91 -11.08
CA THR A 98 -13.39 -7.97 -10.71
C THR A 98 -13.94 -6.55 -10.63
N ASP A 99 -14.92 -6.21 -11.48
CA ASP A 99 -15.57 -4.90 -11.50
C ASP A 99 -16.86 -4.95 -10.67
N VAL A 100 -16.91 -4.19 -9.57
CA VAL A 100 -18.10 -4.11 -8.70
C VAL A 100 -18.96 -2.87 -8.99
N GLY A 101 -18.68 -2.19 -10.10
CA GLY A 101 -19.47 -1.07 -10.59
C GLY A 101 -19.00 0.28 -10.08
N VAL A 102 -19.70 1.36 -10.42
CA VAL A 102 -20.96 1.37 -11.19
C VAL A 102 -20.80 0.93 -12.65
N PRO A 103 -21.82 0.31 -13.28
CA PRO A 103 -21.75 -0.15 -14.67
C PRO A 103 -21.88 0.98 -15.71
N SER A 104 -22.49 2.11 -15.34
CA SER A 104 -22.65 3.27 -16.21
C SER A 104 -22.46 4.59 -15.46
N ALA A 105 -22.13 5.66 -16.18
CA ALA A 105 -22.08 7.02 -15.62
C ALA A 105 -23.45 7.61 -15.26
N SER A 106 -24.56 6.93 -15.63
CA SER A 106 -25.92 7.32 -15.25
C SER A 106 -26.38 6.71 -13.93
N ASP A 107 -25.66 5.71 -13.43
CA ASP A 107 -25.96 5.05 -12.16
C ASP A 107 -25.56 5.94 -10.98
N LYS A 108 -26.57 6.34 -10.19
CA LYS A 108 -26.45 7.27 -9.06
C LYS A 108 -26.10 6.56 -7.74
N THR A 109 -25.68 5.30 -7.79
CA THR A 109 -25.26 4.56 -6.59
C THR A 109 -24.17 5.34 -5.85
N ALA A 110 -24.44 5.65 -4.58
CA ALA A 110 -23.53 6.45 -3.78
C ALA A 110 -22.21 5.71 -3.53
N TYR A 111 -21.09 6.44 -3.63
CA TYR A 111 -19.73 5.91 -3.49
C TYR A 111 -19.47 5.02 -2.27
N PRO A 112 -20.13 5.18 -1.10
CA PRO A 112 -19.86 4.29 0.04
C PRO A 112 -20.22 2.83 -0.25
N HIS A 113 -21.28 2.56 -1.01
CA HIS A 113 -21.74 1.20 -1.29
C HIS A 113 -20.69 0.41 -2.07
N VAL A 114 -20.24 0.98 -3.20
CA VAL A 114 -19.23 0.36 -4.06
C VAL A 114 -17.87 0.24 -3.36
N ALA A 115 -17.49 1.24 -2.55
CA ALA A 115 -16.24 1.21 -1.80
C ALA A 115 -16.23 0.12 -0.72
N VAL A 116 -17.31 0.00 0.05
CA VAL A 116 -17.46 -1.03 1.09
C VAL A 116 -17.53 -2.42 0.45
N GLN A 117 -18.26 -2.58 -0.66
CA GLN A 117 -18.33 -3.86 -1.38
C GLN A 117 -16.95 -4.32 -1.86
N ALA A 118 -16.17 -3.42 -2.48
CA ALA A 118 -14.82 -3.74 -2.92
C ALA A 118 -13.87 -4.08 -1.75
N ALA A 119 -13.93 -3.29 -0.69
CA ALA A 119 -13.15 -3.51 0.54
C ALA A 119 -13.50 -4.85 1.20
N GLN A 120 -14.78 -5.25 1.19
CA GLN A 120 -15.23 -6.52 1.75
C GLN A 120 -14.68 -7.71 0.95
N LEU A 121 -14.60 -7.63 -0.38
CA LEU A 121 -13.98 -8.68 -1.20
C LEU A 121 -12.49 -8.87 -0.89
N VAL A 122 -11.78 -7.78 -0.61
CA VAL A 122 -10.37 -7.84 -0.17
C VAL A 122 -10.27 -8.47 1.23
N LYS A 123 -11.13 -8.06 2.16
CA LYS A 123 -11.19 -8.62 3.52
C LYS A 123 -11.45 -10.12 3.51
N GLU A 124 -12.36 -10.58 2.66
CA GLU A 124 -12.71 -11.99 2.47
C GLU A 124 -11.65 -12.77 1.68
N ARG A 125 -10.55 -12.14 1.27
CA ARG A 125 -9.48 -12.72 0.45
C ARG A 125 -9.99 -13.25 -0.90
N ARG A 126 -11.11 -12.72 -1.39
CA ARG A 126 -11.61 -12.96 -2.76
C ARG A 126 -10.85 -12.12 -3.78
N ALA A 127 -10.21 -11.05 -3.33
CA ALA A 127 -9.22 -10.27 -4.06
C ALA A 127 -8.05 -9.93 -3.16
N ASP A 128 -6.91 -9.57 -3.74
CA ASP A 128 -5.71 -9.20 -3.01
C ASP A 128 -5.65 -7.69 -2.75
N ARG A 129 -6.14 -6.89 -3.70
CA ARG A 129 -6.20 -5.44 -3.60
C ARG A 129 -7.41 -4.84 -4.31
N ALA A 130 -7.72 -3.59 -4.00
CA ALA A 130 -8.77 -2.83 -4.69
C ALA A 130 -8.29 -1.48 -5.22
N LEU A 131 -8.78 -1.10 -6.41
CA LEU A 131 -8.59 0.22 -7.01
C LEU A 131 -9.95 0.92 -7.08
N LEU A 132 -10.10 2.04 -6.36
CA LEU A 132 -11.36 2.78 -6.29
C LEU A 132 -11.22 4.14 -6.96
N ILE A 133 -12.21 4.55 -7.76
CA ILE A 133 -12.20 5.84 -8.44
C ILE A 133 -13.48 6.61 -8.11
N CYS A 134 -13.34 7.86 -7.70
CA CYS A 134 -14.48 8.78 -7.69
C CYS A 134 -14.04 10.16 -8.16
N GLY A 135 -14.85 11.20 -7.94
CA GLY A 135 -14.47 12.58 -8.29
C GLY A 135 -13.10 12.99 -7.72
N THR A 136 -12.87 12.77 -6.42
CA THR A 136 -11.63 13.18 -5.72
C THR A 136 -10.80 12.00 -5.18
N GLY A 137 -11.37 10.80 -5.16
CA GLY A 137 -10.81 9.62 -4.49
C GLY A 137 -10.97 9.63 -2.97
N LEU A 138 -11.38 10.75 -2.35
CA LEU A 138 -11.44 10.89 -0.89
C LEU A 138 -12.57 10.09 -0.25
N GLY A 139 -13.80 10.22 -0.79
CA GLY A 139 -14.98 9.57 -0.22
C GLY A 139 -14.86 8.04 -0.20
N VAL A 140 -14.39 7.47 -1.30
CA VAL A 140 -14.18 6.02 -1.41
C VAL A 140 -13.08 5.52 -0.46
N ALA A 141 -12.00 6.28 -0.25
CA ALA A 141 -10.96 5.94 0.72
C ALA A 141 -11.51 5.99 2.16
N ILE A 142 -12.29 7.02 2.50
CA ILE A 142 -12.91 7.15 3.82
C ILE A 142 -13.85 5.97 4.08
N ALA A 143 -14.72 5.63 3.11
CA ALA A 143 -15.67 4.53 3.23
C ALA A 143 -14.97 3.17 3.34
N ALA A 144 -13.97 2.89 2.51
CA ALA A 144 -13.23 1.63 2.54
C ALA A 144 -12.48 1.41 3.87
N ASN A 145 -11.90 2.47 4.45
CA ASN A 145 -11.24 2.42 5.77
C ASN A 145 -12.21 2.10 6.93
N LYS A 146 -13.53 2.21 6.74
CA LYS A 146 -14.51 1.79 7.76
C LYS A 146 -14.69 0.28 7.81
N VAL A 147 -14.19 -0.47 6.82
CA VAL A 147 -14.20 -1.93 6.84
C VAL A 147 -13.04 -2.44 7.71
N PRO A 148 -13.30 -3.19 8.81
CA PRO A 148 -12.24 -3.65 9.70
C PRO A 148 -11.19 -4.50 8.96
N GLY A 149 -9.92 -4.16 9.17
CA GLY A 149 -8.77 -4.82 8.53
C GLY A 149 -8.40 -4.24 7.15
N ILE A 150 -9.16 -3.27 6.62
CA ILE A 150 -8.85 -2.61 5.35
C ILE A 150 -8.18 -1.27 5.59
N ARG A 151 -7.15 -1.00 4.78
CA ARG A 151 -6.40 0.24 4.74
C ARG A 151 -6.48 0.79 3.33
N ALA A 152 -7.12 1.95 3.21
CA ALA A 152 -7.35 2.63 1.95
C ALA A 152 -6.68 4.00 1.94
N VAL A 153 -6.10 4.38 0.81
CA VAL A 153 -5.45 5.69 0.66
C VAL A 153 -5.80 6.31 -0.67
N THR A 154 -5.90 7.64 -0.68
CA THR A 154 -5.86 8.43 -1.91
C THR A 154 -4.42 8.83 -2.14
N ALA A 155 -3.82 8.40 -3.26
CA ALA A 155 -2.44 8.73 -3.60
C ALA A 155 -2.35 9.12 -5.07
N HIS A 156 -1.82 10.30 -5.34
CA HIS A 156 -1.79 10.94 -6.67
C HIS A 156 -0.37 11.22 -7.18
N ASP A 157 0.63 10.66 -6.51
CA ASP A 157 2.04 10.78 -6.87
C ASP A 157 2.78 9.46 -6.63
N PRO A 158 3.92 9.21 -7.31
CA PRO A 158 4.63 7.93 -7.22
C PRO A 158 5.13 7.60 -5.81
N PHE A 159 5.56 8.62 -5.05
CA PHE A 159 6.10 8.41 -3.71
C PHE A 159 4.99 7.95 -2.77
N SER A 160 3.84 8.62 -2.76
CA SER A 160 2.70 8.22 -1.96
C SER A 160 2.20 6.82 -2.33
N VAL A 161 2.19 6.45 -3.62
CA VAL A 161 1.82 5.10 -4.07
C VAL A 161 2.80 4.02 -3.59
N GLU A 162 4.10 4.29 -3.61
CA GLU A 162 5.10 3.39 -3.03
C GLU A 162 4.87 3.24 -1.51
N ARG A 163 4.75 4.36 -0.79
CA ARG A 163 4.60 4.35 0.67
C ARG A 163 3.27 3.75 1.11
N ALA A 164 2.23 3.85 0.30
CA ALA A 164 0.95 3.17 0.51
C ALA A 164 1.17 1.67 0.75
N VAL A 165 2.02 1.03 -0.05
CA VAL A 165 2.33 -0.39 0.11
C VAL A 165 3.42 -0.60 1.15
N LEU A 166 4.62 -0.01 0.96
CA LEU A 166 5.81 -0.37 1.74
C LEU A 166 5.80 0.15 3.19
N SER A 167 4.94 1.11 3.51
CA SER A 167 4.78 1.62 4.89
C SER A 167 3.45 1.23 5.53
N ASN A 168 2.38 1.30 4.75
CA ASN A 168 1.03 1.23 5.29
C ASN A 168 0.36 -0.11 4.99
N ASP A 169 0.97 -0.97 4.17
CA ASP A 169 0.36 -2.20 3.66
C ASP A 169 -1.09 -1.95 3.18
N ALA A 170 -1.30 -0.84 2.48
CA ALA A 170 -2.62 -0.41 2.05
C ALA A 170 -3.10 -1.28 0.89
N GLN A 171 -4.14 -2.08 1.13
CA GLN A 171 -4.71 -2.96 0.13
C GLN A 171 -5.56 -2.19 -0.88
N VAL A 172 -6.01 -0.99 -0.53
CA VAL A 172 -6.91 -0.19 -1.35
C VAL A 172 -6.24 1.11 -1.77
N LEU A 173 -6.16 1.34 -3.09
CA LEU A 173 -5.69 2.58 -3.71
C LEU A 173 -6.88 3.34 -4.29
N CYS A 174 -6.91 4.65 -4.10
CA CYS A 174 -7.99 5.50 -4.55
C CYS A 174 -7.50 6.64 -5.44
N PHE A 175 -8.21 6.88 -6.55
CA PHE A 175 -7.93 7.97 -7.48
C PHE A 175 -9.11 8.94 -7.61
N GLY A 176 -8.79 10.20 -7.89
CA GLY A 176 -9.74 11.27 -8.15
C GLY A 176 -9.74 11.62 -9.63
N GLN A 177 -10.77 11.21 -10.37
CA GLN A 177 -10.87 11.47 -11.81
C GLN A 177 -10.88 12.97 -12.14
N ARG A 178 -11.39 13.82 -11.24
CA ARG A 178 -11.41 15.29 -11.42
C ARG A 178 -10.11 15.96 -10.96
N VAL A 179 -9.14 15.19 -10.48
CA VAL A 179 -7.93 15.70 -9.81
C VAL A 179 -6.66 15.32 -10.57
N ILE A 180 -6.56 14.08 -11.04
CA ILE A 180 -5.39 13.59 -11.77
C ILE A 180 -5.72 13.26 -13.22
N GLY A 181 -4.72 13.38 -14.10
CA GLY A 181 -4.82 12.95 -15.50
C GLY A 181 -4.73 11.43 -15.67
N ILE A 182 -5.36 10.91 -16.72
CA ILE A 182 -5.52 9.47 -16.94
C ILE A 182 -4.19 8.74 -17.17
N GLU A 183 -3.23 9.35 -17.88
CA GLU A 183 -1.93 8.73 -18.12
C GLU A 183 -1.10 8.63 -16.83
N LEU A 184 -1.19 9.63 -15.95
CA LEU A 184 -0.60 9.53 -14.62
C LEU A 184 -1.29 8.44 -13.80
N ALA A 185 -2.63 8.37 -13.82
CA ALA A 185 -3.38 7.32 -13.11
C ALA A 185 -2.98 5.90 -13.57
N LYS A 186 -2.80 5.69 -14.88
CA LYS A 186 -2.32 4.42 -15.46
C LYS A 186 -0.92 4.07 -14.95
N LYS A 187 0.02 5.02 -15.01
CA LYS A 187 1.38 4.83 -14.50
C LYS A 187 1.37 4.48 -13.01
N LEU A 188 0.63 5.23 -12.20
CA LEU A 188 0.54 5.00 -10.76
C LEU A 188 -0.08 3.62 -10.42
N ALA A 189 -1.12 3.21 -11.15
CA ALA A 189 -1.71 1.88 -11.00
C ALA A 189 -0.70 0.76 -11.33
N ALA A 190 0.09 0.94 -12.39
CA ALA A 190 1.14 -0.02 -12.75
C ALA A 190 2.28 -0.05 -11.72
N ASP A 191 2.76 1.10 -11.26
CA ASP A 191 3.79 1.20 -10.22
C ASP A 191 3.35 0.49 -8.94
N TRP A 192 2.10 0.71 -8.53
CA TRP A 192 1.51 0.08 -7.34
C TRP A 192 1.58 -1.45 -7.37
N LEU A 193 1.41 -2.07 -8.55
CA LEU A 193 1.49 -3.52 -8.73
C LEU A 193 2.91 -4.08 -8.57
N ASN A 194 3.95 -3.25 -8.61
CA ASN A 194 5.34 -3.69 -8.42
C ASN A 194 5.74 -3.79 -6.94
N TYR A 195 5.04 -3.08 -6.05
CA TYR A 195 5.39 -3.06 -4.64
C TYR A 195 4.75 -4.23 -3.88
N ARG A 196 5.52 -4.88 -3.00
CA ARG A 196 5.03 -5.89 -2.05
C ARG A 196 5.46 -5.50 -0.64
N PHE A 197 4.53 -5.59 0.30
CA PHE A 197 4.81 -5.23 1.69
C PHE A 197 5.66 -6.31 2.37
N ASP A 198 6.66 -5.87 3.13
CA ASP A 198 7.48 -6.74 3.97
C ASP A 198 6.97 -6.73 5.41
N SER A 199 6.37 -7.85 5.82
CA SER A 199 5.83 -8.05 7.17
C SER A 199 6.90 -8.12 8.26
N SER A 200 8.18 -8.26 7.91
CA SER A 200 9.31 -8.21 8.85
C SER A 200 9.89 -6.80 9.05
N SER A 201 9.42 -5.82 8.28
CA SER A 201 9.94 -4.45 8.31
C SER A 201 9.52 -3.67 9.56
N ALA A 202 10.25 -2.59 9.86
CA ALA A 202 9.89 -1.66 10.95
C ALA A 202 8.50 -1.01 10.77
N SER A 203 7.99 -0.95 9.54
CA SER A 203 6.64 -0.47 9.24
C SER A 203 5.56 -1.40 9.77
N ALA A 204 5.79 -2.72 9.76
CA ALA A 204 4.83 -3.71 10.25
C ALA A 204 4.48 -3.49 11.73
N ALA A 205 5.48 -3.16 12.55
CA ALA A 205 5.27 -2.82 13.95
C ALA A 205 4.37 -1.59 14.17
N LYS A 206 4.35 -0.64 13.21
CA LYS A 206 3.47 0.54 13.26
C LYS A 206 2.03 0.16 12.91
N ILE A 207 1.85 -0.69 11.88
CA ILE A 207 0.53 -1.17 11.45
C ILE A 207 -0.19 -1.90 12.58
N LEU A 208 0.54 -2.78 13.29
CA LEU A 208 -0.01 -3.51 14.43
C LEU A 208 -0.53 -2.62 15.57
N LYS A 209 -0.04 -1.37 15.69
CA LYS A 209 -0.50 -0.46 16.75
C LYS A 209 -1.91 0.06 16.51
N PHE A 210 -2.27 0.41 15.28
CA PHE A 210 -3.62 0.92 14.98
C PHE A 210 -4.63 -0.19 14.70
N GLU A 211 -4.18 -1.41 14.36
CA GLU A 211 -5.07 -2.58 14.36
C GLU A 211 -5.48 -3.02 15.77
N LYS A 212 -4.56 -2.95 16.75
CA LYS A 212 -4.86 -3.22 18.16
C LYS A 212 -5.56 -2.03 18.87
N GLY A 213 -5.41 -0.83 18.32
CA GLY A 213 -5.94 0.43 18.83
C GLY A 213 -7.31 0.82 18.26
N ALA A 214 -7.94 -0.01 17.43
CA ALA A 214 -9.37 0.08 17.15
C ALA A 214 -10.13 -0.28 18.43
N ILE A 215 -10.08 0.64 19.41
CA ILE A 215 -10.94 0.64 20.58
C ILE A 215 -12.35 0.66 20.01
N VAL A 216 -13.02 -0.48 20.11
CA VAL A 216 -14.47 -0.55 20.04
C VAL A 216 -14.94 0.30 21.21
N VAL A 217 -15.12 1.60 21.00
CA VAL A 217 -15.94 2.39 21.92
C VAL A 217 -17.32 1.74 21.87
N PRO A 218 -17.80 1.13 22.97
CA PRO A 218 -19.11 0.53 22.98
C PRO A 218 -20.11 1.60 22.56
N PHE A 219 -21.09 1.23 21.73
CA PHE A 219 -22.13 2.13 21.23
C PHE A 219 -22.88 2.89 22.35
N TRP A 220 -22.79 2.41 23.60
CA TRP A 220 -23.35 3.02 24.81
C TRP A 220 -22.55 4.21 25.40
N LEU A 221 -21.48 4.66 24.74
CA LEU A 221 -20.64 5.79 25.17
C LEU A 221 -20.77 7.05 24.28
N ILE A 222 -21.77 7.11 23.40
CA ILE A 222 -22.18 8.27 22.59
C ILE A 222 -23.66 8.55 22.89
#